data_AF-A0A9D8KZE4-F1
#
_entry.id   AF-A0A9D8KZE4-F1
#
_cell.length_a   1.000
_cell.length_b   1.000
_cell.length_c   1.000
_cell.angle_alpha   90.00
_cell.angle_beta   90.00
_cell.angle_gamma   90.00
#
_symmetry.space_group_name_H-M   'P 1'
#
loop_
_entity.id
_entity.type
_entity.pdbx_description
1 polymer ?
#
loop_
_entity_poly.entity_id
_entity_poly.type
_entity_poly.pdbx_seq_one_letter_code
_entity_poly.pdbx_strand_id
1 'polypeptide(L)'
;MGAINELLKAMGQPAASPVADNGALLVWERHYRLKGSRRTAAPKVIAEASHLYFDSAGKVTWHRDYWDAAGELYARLPGIGCLMRLRKRKLAA
;
A
#
# COMPACT_ATOMS: atom_id res chain seq x y z
N MET A 1 -19.67 8.73 14.28
CA MET A 1 -18.47 9.49 13.84
C MET A 1 -17.31 9.46 14.85
N GLY A 2 -17.53 9.62 16.17
CA GLY A 2 -16.43 9.63 17.16
C GLY A 2 -15.64 8.32 17.31
N ALA A 3 -16.30 7.17 17.35
CA ALA A 3 -15.63 5.88 17.58
C ALA A 3 -14.64 5.47 16.48
N ILE A 4 -14.90 5.82 15.22
CA ILE A 4 -14.02 5.49 14.09
C ILE A 4 -12.75 6.34 14.13
N ASN A 5 -12.86 7.62 14.49
CA ASN A 5 -11.71 8.51 14.59
C ASN A 5 -10.77 8.09 15.74
N GLU A 6 -11.35 7.60 16.84
CA GLU A 6 -10.59 7.02 17.96
C GLU A 6 -9.91 5.69 17.59
N LEU A 7 -10.57 4.83 16.81
CA LEU A 7 -10.01 3.57 16.33
C LEU A 7 -8.83 3.82 15.37
N LEU A 8 -8.97 4.80 14.47
CA LEU A 8 -7.92 5.18 13.53
C LEU A 8 -6.72 5.83 14.23
N LYS A 9 -6.95 6.66 15.26
CA LYS A 9 -5.88 7.18 16.14
C LYS A 9 -5.19 6.08 16.94
N ALA A 10 -5.94 5.11 17.49
CA ALA A 10 -5.39 4.02 18.28
C ALA A 10 -4.47 3.09 17.48
N MET A 11 -4.63 3.02 16.15
CA MET A 11 -3.73 2.26 15.27
C MET A 11 -2.40 2.96 14.93
N GLY A 12 -2.08 4.10 15.57
CA GLY A 12 -0.80 4.80 15.37
C GLY A 12 -0.64 5.42 13.99
N GLN A 13 -1.75 5.63 13.28
CA GLN A 13 -1.78 6.15 11.91
C GLN A 13 -1.55 7.68 11.94
N PRO A 14 -0.50 8.20 11.30
CA PRO A 14 -0.10 9.60 11.47
C PRO A 14 -1.10 10.61 10.90
N ALA A 15 -2.01 10.21 10.00
CA ALA A 15 -3.11 11.05 9.55
C ALA A 15 -4.16 10.23 8.77
N ALA A 16 -5.21 9.76 9.45
CA ALA A 16 -6.44 9.43 8.73
C ALA A 16 -7.16 10.74 8.41
N SER A 17 -7.26 11.09 7.13
CA SER A 17 -7.96 12.29 6.70
C SER A 17 -9.40 11.94 6.32
N PRO A 18 -10.41 12.64 6.86
CA PRO A 18 -11.79 12.44 6.42
C PRO A 18 -11.93 12.83 4.95
N VAL A 19 -12.59 11.98 4.17
CA VAL A 19 -12.88 12.21 2.74
C VAL A 19 -14.38 12.07 2.56
N ALA A 20 -15.09 13.21 2.57
CA ALA A 20 -16.55 13.30 2.42
C ALA A 20 -17.37 12.50 3.47
N ASP A 21 -18.70 12.63 3.39
CA ASP A 21 -19.69 12.40 4.47
C ASP A 21 -19.68 11.06 5.20
N ASN A 22 -18.97 10.03 4.71
CA ASN A 22 -18.72 8.76 5.39
C ASN A 22 -17.44 8.05 4.88
N GLY A 23 -16.48 8.81 4.37
CA GLY A 23 -15.23 8.26 3.84
C GLY A 23 -14.01 8.58 4.69
N ALA A 24 -13.04 7.68 4.71
CA ALA A 24 -11.74 7.89 5.32
C ALA A 24 -10.63 7.47 4.37
N LEU A 25 -9.60 8.30 4.26
CA LEU A 25 -8.34 7.94 3.62
C LEU A 25 -7.31 7.62 4.70
N LEU A 26 -6.75 6.42 4.62
CA LEU A 26 -5.75 5.90 5.52
C LEU A 26 -4.41 5.84 4.79
N VAL A 27 -3.41 6.57 5.26
CA VAL A 27 -2.05 6.53 4.68
C VAL A 27 -1.13 5.79 5.62
N TRP A 28 -0.44 4.77 5.11
CA TRP A 28 0.33 3.85 5.93
C TRP A 28 1.56 3.29 5.21
N GLU A 29 2.49 2.77 6.00
CA GLU A 29 3.73 2.17 5.51
C GLU A 29 3.68 0.65 5.69
N ARG A 30 3.87 -0.09 4.59
CA ARG A 30 3.93 -1.56 4.58
C ARG A 30 5.38 -2.03 4.58
N HIS A 31 5.78 -2.72 5.63
CA HIS A 31 7.13 -3.28 5.76
C HIS A 31 7.14 -4.75 5.32
N TYR A 32 8.03 -5.12 4.40
CA TYR A 32 8.14 -6.48 3.89
C TYR A 32 9.58 -6.94 3.66
N ARG A 33 9.78 -8.26 3.64
CA ARG A 33 11.07 -8.89 3.31
C ARG A 33 10.86 -9.93 2.22
N LEU A 34 11.69 -9.87 1.18
CA LEU A 34 11.67 -10.89 0.13
C LEU A 34 12.25 -12.21 0.66
N LYS A 35 11.61 -13.31 0.27
CA LYS A 35 12.12 -14.66 0.53
C LYS A 35 13.53 -14.80 -0.08
N GLY A 36 14.51 -15.19 0.72
CA GLY A 36 15.93 -15.28 0.32
C GLY A 36 16.77 -14.01 0.56
N SER A 37 16.18 -12.93 1.08
CA SER A 37 16.95 -11.77 1.54
C SER A 37 17.83 -12.14 2.75
N ARG A 38 19.06 -11.62 2.80
CA ARG A 38 19.96 -11.79 3.97
C ARG A 38 19.23 -11.37 5.24
N ARG A 39 19.39 -12.12 6.34
CA ARG A 39 18.73 -11.85 7.62
C ARG A 39 19.06 -10.46 8.18
N THR A 40 20.23 -9.93 7.82
CA THR A 40 20.73 -8.60 8.17
C THR A 40 20.27 -7.47 7.24
N ALA A 41 19.63 -7.78 6.11
CA ALA A 41 19.13 -6.75 5.22
C ALA A 41 18.00 -5.97 5.90
N ALA A 42 17.93 -4.66 5.66
CA ALA A 42 16.81 -3.84 6.13
C ALA A 42 15.49 -4.32 5.49
N PRO A 43 14.36 -4.27 6.22
CA PRO A 43 13.05 -4.48 5.63
C PRO A 43 12.79 -3.40 4.58
N LYS A 44 12.11 -3.77 3.51
CA LYS A 44 11.67 -2.83 2.48
C LYS A 44 10.35 -2.20 2.95
N VAL A 45 10.15 -0.93 2.61
CA VAL A 45 8.96 -0.17 2.95
C VAL A 45 8.23 0.20 1.66
N ILE A 46 6.90 0.18 1.68
CA ILE A 46 6.04 0.69 0.61
C ILE A 46 5.04 1.63 1.27
N ALA A 47 4.96 2.87 0.79
CA ALA A 47 3.90 3.79 1.18
C ALA A 47 2.61 3.43 0.43
N GLU A 48 1.52 3.27 1.17
CA GLU A 48 0.22 2.87 0.63
C GLU A 48 -0.89 3.78 1.17
N ALA A 49 -2.00 3.84 0.42
CA ALA A 49 -3.18 4.55 0.84
C ALA A 49 -4.43 3.68 0.66
N SER A 50 -5.24 3.56 1.70
CA SER A 50 -6.50 2.81 1.69
C SER A 50 -7.66 3.77 1.82
N HIS A 51 -8.55 3.78 0.83
CA HIS A 51 -9.78 4.55 0.84
C HIS A 51 -10.95 3.66 1.27
N LEU A 52 -11.65 4.08 2.31
CA LEU A 52 -12.72 3.33 2.96
C LEU A 52 -13.99 4.18 2.96
N TYR A 53 -15.14 3.57 2.66
CA TYR A 53 -16.46 4.14 2.94
C TYR A 53 -17.19 3.27 3.96
N PHE A 54 -17.95 3.94 4.82
CA PHE A 54 -18.70 3.29 5.91
C PHE A 54 -20.21 3.45 5.73
N ASP A 55 -20.99 2.47 6.19
CA ASP A 55 -22.43 2.61 6.35
C ASP A 55 -22.81 3.40 7.63
N SER A 56 -24.11 3.63 7.81
CA SER A 56 -24.65 4.30 9.00
C SER A 56 -24.41 3.54 10.31
N ALA A 57 -24.07 2.25 10.24
CA ALA A 57 -23.68 1.43 11.39
C ALA A 57 -22.16 1.43 11.63
N GLY A 58 -21.38 2.14 10.80
CA GLY A 58 -19.92 2.23 10.89
C GLY A 58 -19.18 1.04 10.30
N LYS A 59 -19.82 0.18 9.50
CA LYS A 59 -19.16 -0.95 8.81
C LYS A 59 -18.61 -0.51 7.47
N VAL A 60 -17.46 -1.06 7.08
CA VAL A 60 -16.86 -0.82 5.76
C VAL A 60 -17.73 -1.45 4.68
N THR A 61 -18.28 -0.63 3.79
CA THR A 61 -19.09 -1.08 2.64
C THR A 61 -18.29 -1.07 1.35
N TRP A 62 -17.23 -0.27 1.31
CA TRP A 62 -16.34 -0.18 0.17
C TRP A 62 -14.91 0.09 0.64
N HIS A 63 -13.97 -0.60 0.01
CA HIS A 63 -12.55 -0.51 0.33
C HIS A 63 -11.75 -0.56 -0.97
N ARG A 64 -10.88 0.42 -1.18
CA ARG A 64 -9.92 0.43 -2.29
C ARG A 64 -8.53 0.82 -1.82
N ASP A 65 -7.58 -0.06 -2.09
CA ASP A 65 -6.17 0.18 -1.83
C ASP A 65 -5.49 0.76 -3.07
N TYR A 66 -4.97 1.99 -2.90
CA TYR A 66 -4.07 2.63 -3.84
C TYR A 66 -2.64 2.29 -3.42
N TRP A 67 -2.03 1.42 -4.21
CA TRP A 67 -0.63 1.04 -4.06
C TRP A 67 0.07 1.19 -5.41
N ASP A 68 1.24 1.82 -5.43
CA ASP A 68 2.12 1.82 -6.61
C ASP A 68 2.99 0.56 -6.61
N ALA A 69 2.42 -0.50 -7.17
CA ALA A 69 3.09 -1.77 -7.41
C ALA A 69 4.32 -1.64 -8.33
N ALA A 70 4.22 -0.73 -9.30
CA ALA A 70 4.99 -0.74 -10.54
C ALA A 70 6.34 -0.05 -10.39
N GLY A 71 6.40 1.06 -9.67
CA GLY A 71 7.65 1.79 -9.44
C GLY A 71 8.61 1.04 -8.53
N GLU A 72 8.12 0.50 -7.41
CA GLU A 72 8.99 0.11 -6.31
C GLU A 72 9.05 -1.40 -6.02
N LEU A 73 7.92 -2.13 -6.12
CA LEU A 73 7.89 -3.57 -5.82
C LEU A 73 8.30 -4.41 -7.04
N TYR A 74 7.69 -4.19 -8.21
CA TYR A 74 7.97 -4.99 -9.41
C TYR A 74 9.39 -4.82 -9.95
N ALA A 75 9.98 -3.62 -9.82
CA ALA A 75 11.38 -3.40 -10.14
C ALA A 75 12.33 -4.18 -9.20
N ARG A 76 11.89 -4.45 -7.97
CA ARG A 76 12.67 -5.10 -6.91
C ARG A 76 12.43 -6.61 -6.79
N LEU A 77 11.49 -7.19 -7.56
CA LEU A 77 11.25 -8.64 -7.59
C LEU A 77 12.21 -9.34 -8.58
N PRO A 78 12.97 -10.35 -8.12
CA PRO A 78 13.80 -11.16 -9.02
C PRO A 78 12.89 -11.93 -9.98
N GLY A 79 12.94 -11.58 -11.26
CA GLY A 79 12.14 -12.20 -12.33
C GLY A 79 11.48 -11.17 -13.26
N ILE A 80 10.74 -10.21 -12.72
CA ILE A 80 10.06 -9.17 -13.52
C ILE A 80 11.07 -8.17 -14.08
N GLY A 81 12.06 -7.78 -13.28
CA GLY A 81 13.18 -6.96 -13.78
C GLY A 81 14.00 -7.66 -14.87
N CYS A 82 14.11 -9.00 -14.83
CA CYS A 82 14.77 -9.78 -15.87
C CYS A 82 13.91 -9.82 -17.16
N LEU A 83 12.61 -10.12 -17.03
CA LEU A 83 11.66 -10.14 -18.13
C LEU A 83 11.58 -8.80 -18.87
N MET A 84 11.57 -7.67 -18.15
CA MET A 84 11.56 -6.34 -18.77
C MET A 84 12.87 -6.03 -19.52
N ARG A 85 14.01 -6.49 -18.99
CA ARG A 85 15.32 -6.35 -19.64
C ARG A 85 15.40 -7.17 -20.94
N LEU A 86 14.78 -8.34 -20.95
CA LEU A 86 14.64 -9.18 -22.15
C LEU A 86 13.68 -8.57 -23.17
N ARG A 87 12.57 -7.96 -22.74
CA ARG A 87 11.65 -7.25 -23.65
C ARG A 87 12.29 -6.03 -24.30
N LYS A 88 13.02 -5.19 -23.55
CA LYS A 88 13.74 -4.04 -24.12
C LYS A 88 14.76 -4.44 -25.18
N ARG A 89 15.44 -5.59 -25.02
CA ARG A 89 16.37 -6.12 -26.03
C ARG A 89 15.70 -6.54 -27.34
N LYS A 90 14.41 -6.91 -27.32
CA LYS A 90 13.65 -7.29 -28.52
C LYS A 90 13.01 -6.13 -29.28
N LEU A 91 12.90 -4.95 -28.64
CA LEU A 91 12.37 -3.73 -29.26
C LEU A 91 13.48 -2.79 -29.78
N ALA A 92 14.74 -3.07 -29.44
CA ALA A 92 15.91 -2.34 -29.90
C ALA A 92 16.69 -3.09 -31.01
N ALA A 93 16.11 -4.18 -31.53
CA ALA A 93 16.54 -4.93 -32.70
C ALA A 93 15.44 -4.81 -33.76
#